data_AF-A0A3M7N3C3-F1
#
_entry.id   AF-A0A3M7N3C3-F1
#
_cell.length_a   1.000
_cell.length_b   1.000
_cell.length_c   1.000
_cell.angle_alpha   90.00
_cell.angle_beta   90.00
_cell.angle_gamma   90.00
#
_symmetry.space_group_name_H-M   'P 1'
#
loop_
_entity.id
_entity.type
_entity.pdbx_description
1 polymer ?
#
loop_
_entity_poly.entity_id
_entity_poly.type
_entity_poly.pdbx_seq_one_letter_code
_entity_poly.pdbx_strand_id
1 'polypeptide(L)'
;MRDVDNHVLPFLEPTIDFPDHNTAFKLCKPLTDYRVATPAAGPSTTTAAELAALHRFTQARNPHVPHLVCYRSTQQPEAAASPLPGGFITFTVMTKLPGDALWGRFWSPTYTAEQRQEISQHFLRALQSVRALGVEPKDCALRNVLWAADSRRCGIIDFELWDECVTSHASALSDDGQAELQLQQWGLARRPASNNWWQEWFRHMR
;
A
#
# COMPACT_ATOMS: atom_id res chain seq x y z
N MET A 1 39.36 20.85 -10.34
CA MET A 1 37.93 21.24 -10.27
C MET A 1 37.17 20.08 -10.88
N ARG A 2 36.40 19.33 -10.08
CA ARG A 2 35.79 18.05 -10.49
C ARG A 2 34.49 18.34 -11.25
N ASP A 3 34.46 17.99 -12.52
CA ASP A 3 33.21 17.68 -13.22
C ASP A 3 32.68 16.37 -12.65
N VAL A 4 31.41 16.37 -12.24
CA VAL A 4 30.73 15.20 -11.72
C VAL A 4 29.80 14.73 -12.83
N ASP A 5 30.15 13.58 -13.40
CA ASP A 5 29.36 12.85 -14.38
C ASP A 5 27.96 12.56 -13.83
N ASN A 6 26.95 13.16 -14.49
CA ASN A 6 25.54 12.83 -14.35
C ASN A 6 25.27 11.47 -15.00
N HIS A 7 25.52 10.39 -14.28
CA HIS A 7 25.01 9.07 -14.67
C HIS A 7 23.52 8.97 -14.37
N VAL A 8 22.71 9.27 -15.38
CA VAL A 8 21.28 8.94 -15.43
C VAL A 8 21.16 7.41 -15.43
N LEU A 9 20.42 6.86 -14.46
CA LEU A 9 20.17 5.42 -14.33
C LEU A 9 19.33 4.92 -15.54
N PRO A 10 19.71 3.82 -16.21
CA PRO A 10 19.14 3.38 -17.49
C PRO A 10 17.77 2.65 -17.39
N PHE A 11 17.01 2.80 -16.30
CA PHE A 11 15.73 2.10 -16.07
C PHE A 11 14.51 3.02 -15.94
N LEU A 12 14.68 4.32 -16.13
CA LEU A 12 13.56 5.21 -16.36
C LEU A 12 13.35 5.26 -17.87
N GLU A 13 12.37 4.50 -18.37
CA GLU A 13 11.72 4.93 -19.61
C GLU A 13 11.37 6.42 -19.46
N PRO A 14 11.51 7.22 -20.54
CA PRO A 14 11.23 8.64 -20.47
C PRO A 14 9.84 8.81 -19.87
N THR A 15 9.73 9.73 -18.91
CA THR A 15 8.50 10.18 -18.29
C THR A 15 7.34 9.99 -19.27
N ILE A 16 6.41 9.06 -18.97
CA ILE A 16 5.17 9.00 -19.74
C ILE A 16 4.44 10.29 -19.40
N ASP A 17 4.66 11.29 -20.24
CA ASP A 17 3.87 12.50 -20.26
C ASP A 17 2.50 12.06 -20.77
N PHE A 18 1.51 11.99 -19.88
CA PHE A 18 0.14 11.71 -20.30
C PHE A 18 -0.32 12.93 -21.08
N PRO A 19 -0.47 12.84 -22.43
CA PRO A 19 -0.68 14.02 -23.26
C PRO A 19 -2.00 14.74 -22.92
N ASP A 20 -2.94 14.02 -22.31
CA ASP A 20 -4.09 14.59 -21.62
C ASP A 20 -4.65 13.63 -20.55
N HIS A 21 -5.47 14.18 -19.66
CA HIS A 21 -6.13 13.43 -18.59
C HIS A 21 -7.13 12.37 -19.12
N ASN A 22 -7.54 12.47 -20.39
CA ASN A 22 -8.54 11.59 -21.00
C ASN A 22 -7.99 10.20 -21.34
N THR A 23 -6.69 10.08 -21.58
CA THR A 23 -6.07 8.82 -22.02
C THR A 23 -5.87 7.84 -20.86
N ALA A 24 -5.36 8.30 -19.71
CA ALA A 24 -5.32 7.49 -18.48
C ALA A 24 -6.73 7.10 -18.02
N PHE A 25 -7.68 8.02 -18.19
CA PHE A 25 -9.08 7.84 -17.79
C PHE A 25 -9.85 6.77 -18.60
N LYS A 26 -9.59 6.65 -19.92
CA LYS A 26 -10.21 5.59 -20.75
C LYS A 26 -9.93 4.17 -20.24
N LEU A 27 -8.79 3.97 -19.57
CA LEU A 27 -8.39 2.67 -19.02
C LEU A 27 -9.04 2.39 -17.65
N CYS A 28 -9.36 3.43 -16.85
CA CYS A 28 -9.93 3.27 -15.50
C CYS A 28 -11.48 3.23 -15.46
N LYS A 29 -12.15 3.62 -16.56
CA LYS A 29 -13.63 3.71 -16.68
C LYS A 29 -14.43 2.49 -16.18
N PRO A 30 -13.98 1.22 -16.32
CA PRO A 30 -14.75 0.07 -15.83
C PRO A 30 -14.79 -0.09 -14.30
N LEU A 31 -13.95 0.64 -13.55
CA LEU A 31 -13.69 0.38 -12.12
C LEU A 31 -14.45 1.32 -11.15
N THR A 32 -15.18 2.33 -11.64
CA THR A 32 -15.63 3.46 -10.80
C THR A 32 -17.15 3.76 -10.81
N ASP A 33 -18.02 2.87 -11.32
CA ASP A 33 -19.48 3.09 -11.27
C ASP A 33 -20.06 2.73 -9.89
N TYR A 34 -19.83 3.61 -8.91
CA TYR A 34 -20.54 3.62 -7.63
C TYR A 34 -21.35 4.91 -7.53
N ARG A 35 -22.65 4.80 -7.83
CA ARG A 35 -23.61 5.90 -7.86
C ARG A 35 -23.82 6.50 -6.46
N VAL A 36 -23.15 7.61 -6.18
CA VAL A 36 -23.55 8.56 -5.13
C VAL A 36 -24.15 9.78 -5.84
N ALA A 37 -25.40 10.11 -5.54
CA ALA A 37 -26.18 11.11 -6.29
C ALA A 37 -25.69 12.57 -6.11
N THR A 38 -24.86 12.83 -5.10
CA THR A 38 -24.24 14.13 -4.84
C THR A 38 -22.79 13.93 -4.40
N PRO A 39 -21.79 14.43 -5.15
CA PRO A 39 -20.39 14.32 -4.76
C PRO A 39 -20.12 15.13 -3.48
N ALA A 40 -19.40 14.53 -2.53
CA ALA A 40 -18.89 15.25 -1.37
C ALA A 40 -17.87 16.32 -1.83
N ALA A 41 -17.72 17.39 -1.02
CA ALA A 41 -16.74 18.43 -1.33
C ALA A 41 -15.31 17.89 -1.13
N GLY A 42 -14.50 17.96 -2.18
CA GLY A 42 -13.10 17.56 -2.18
C GLY A 42 -12.85 16.08 -2.50
N PRO A 43 -11.58 15.65 -2.52
CA PRO A 43 -11.21 14.25 -2.73
C PRO A 43 -11.70 13.37 -1.56
N SER A 44 -11.76 12.05 -1.79
CA SER A 44 -12.20 11.10 -0.76
C SER A 44 -11.30 11.16 0.49
N THR A 45 -11.86 10.81 1.65
CA THR A 45 -11.11 10.69 2.90
C THR A 45 -9.99 9.66 2.78
N THR A 46 -10.20 8.59 2.01
CA THR A 46 -9.19 7.56 1.71
C THR A 46 -8.02 8.12 0.89
N THR A 47 -8.28 8.98 -0.10
CA THR A 47 -7.23 9.70 -0.86
C THR A 47 -6.41 10.60 0.06
N ALA A 48 -7.08 11.35 0.94
CA ALA A 48 -6.40 12.24 1.87
C ALA A 48 -5.54 11.45 2.87
N ALA A 49 -6.04 10.31 3.35
CA ALA A 49 -5.29 9.40 4.22
C ALA A 49 -4.05 8.84 3.51
N GLU A 50 -4.17 8.37 2.27
CA GLU A 50 -3.04 7.83 1.51
C GLU A 50 -1.96 8.89 1.29
N LEU A 51 -2.33 10.10 0.86
CA LEU A 51 -1.38 11.20 0.68
C LEU A 51 -0.65 11.56 1.97
N ALA A 52 -1.36 11.56 3.11
CA ALA A 52 -0.75 11.82 4.42
C ALA A 52 0.28 10.75 4.80
N ALA A 53 -0.02 9.47 4.58
CA ALA A 53 0.92 8.37 4.83
C ALA A 53 2.16 8.48 3.92
N LEU A 54 1.95 8.64 2.60
CA LEU A 54 3.03 8.76 1.62
C LEU A 54 3.94 9.97 1.91
N HIS A 55 3.39 11.08 2.41
CA HIS A 55 4.18 12.23 2.81
C HIS A 55 5.12 11.90 3.98
N ARG A 56 4.63 11.23 5.02
CA ARG A 56 5.45 10.77 6.16
C ARG A 56 6.56 9.83 5.72
N PHE A 57 6.23 8.88 4.85
CA PHE A 57 7.18 7.90 4.32
C PHE A 57 8.31 8.54 3.52
N THR A 58 7.97 9.56 2.72
CA THR A 58 8.94 10.32 1.91
C THR A 58 9.90 11.10 2.80
N GLN A 59 9.39 11.79 3.83
CA GLN A 59 10.21 12.52 4.79
C GLN A 59 11.18 11.60 5.53
N ALA A 60 10.70 10.42 5.94
CA ALA A 60 11.51 9.42 6.63
C ALA A 60 12.42 8.59 5.71
N ARG A 61 12.26 8.71 4.38
CA ARG A 61 12.94 7.88 3.36
C ARG A 61 12.87 6.38 3.66
N ASN A 62 11.70 5.91 4.12
CA ASN A 62 11.54 4.51 4.53
C ASN A 62 11.61 3.57 3.29
N PRO A 63 12.54 2.61 3.23
CA PRO A 63 12.77 1.80 2.03
C PRO A 63 11.73 0.69 1.78
N HIS A 64 10.76 0.52 2.68
CA HIS A 64 9.75 -0.53 2.63
C HIS A 64 8.39 -0.06 2.11
N VAL A 65 8.27 1.21 1.71
CA VAL A 65 7.00 1.85 1.34
C VAL A 65 7.21 2.81 0.16
N PRO A 66 6.17 3.06 -0.66
CA PRO A 66 6.26 4.05 -1.72
C PRO A 66 6.49 5.46 -1.17
N HIS A 67 7.23 6.28 -1.91
CA HIS A 67 7.43 7.70 -1.62
C HIS A 67 6.64 8.56 -2.60
N LEU A 68 5.97 9.57 -2.09
CA LEU A 68 5.26 10.57 -2.87
C LEU A 68 6.27 11.40 -3.68
N VAL A 69 6.05 11.45 -5.00
CA VAL A 69 6.77 12.36 -5.89
C VAL A 69 5.97 13.65 -6.04
N CYS A 70 4.70 13.52 -6.42
CA CYS A 70 3.76 14.63 -6.52
C CYS A 70 2.31 14.11 -6.56
N TYR A 71 1.35 15.02 -6.40
CA TYR A 71 -0.07 14.71 -6.64
C TYR A 71 -0.78 15.91 -7.23
N ARG A 72 -1.92 15.66 -7.90
CA ARG A 72 -2.83 16.70 -8.39
C ARG A 72 -4.26 16.24 -8.21
N SER A 73 -5.07 17.07 -7.55
CA SER A 73 -6.52 16.90 -7.46
C SER A 73 -7.21 17.91 -8.37
N THR A 74 -8.21 17.45 -9.13
CA THR A 74 -9.03 18.33 -9.96
C THR A 74 -10.51 17.95 -9.83
N GLN A 75 -11.38 18.96 -9.85
CA GLN A 75 -12.81 18.73 -10.01
C GLN A 75 -13.08 18.30 -11.45
N GLN A 76 -13.98 17.34 -11.61
CA GLN A 76 -14.41 16.85 -12.89
C GLN A 76 -15.55 17.74 -13.43
N PRO A 77 -15.63 17.96 -14.75
CA PRO A 77 -16.68 18.78 -15.32
C PRO A 77 -18.08 18.25 -14.97
N GLU A 78 -19.05 19.16 -14.81
CA GLU A 78 -20.49 18.85 -14.61
C GLU A 78 -21.17 18.21 -15.83
N ALA A 79 -20.44 17.97 -16.92
CA ALA A 79 -20.98 17.39 -18.14
C ALA A 79 -21.35 15.91 -17.95
N ALA A 80 -22.47 15.47 -18.52
CA ALA A 80 -22.95 14.09 -18.44
C ALA A 80 -21.98 13.02 -19.01
N ALA A 81 -20.97 13.43 -19.79
CA ALA A 81 -19.92 12.55 -20.29
C ALA A 81 -18.77 12.32 -19.27
N SER A 82 -18.71 13.11 -18.20
CA SER A 82 -17.82 12.89 -17.06
C SER A 82 -18.26 11.64 -16.29
N PRO A 83 -17.34 10.75 -15.85
CA PRO A 83 -17.71 9.55 -15.07
C PRO A 83 -18.36 9.90 -13.74
N LEU A 84 -17.99 11.05 -13.17
CA LEU A 84 -18.47 11.54 -11.90
C LEU A 84 -18.65 13.07 -12.04
N PRO A 85 -19.74 13.52 -12.67
CA PRO A 85 -20.01 14.95 -12.84
C PRO A 85 -19.98 15.69 -11.50
N GLY A 86 -19.23 16.79 -11.45
CA GLY A 86 -19.02 17.59 -10.22
C GLY A 86 -18.14 16.95 -9.15
N GLY A 87 -17.75 15.68 -9.32
CA GLY A 87 -16.85 14.95 -8.42
C GLY A 87 -15.38 15.33 -8.58
N PHE A 88 -14.50 14.61 -7.88
CA PHE A 88 -13.06 14.86 -7.92
C PHE A 88 -12.30 13.65 -8.47
N ILE A 89 -11.15 13.90 -9.07
CA ILE A 89 -10.16 12.89 -9.39
C ILE A 89 -8.81 13.37 -8.86
N THR A 90 -8.06 12.46 -8.23
CA THR A 90 -6.71 12.72 -7.75
C THR A 90 -5.74 11.79 -8.43
N PHE A 91 -4.71 12.37 -9.02
CA PHE A 91 -3.57 11.65 -9.58
C PHE A 91 -2.45 11.71 -8.55
N THR A 92 -1.97 10.54 -8.13
CA THR A 92 -0.83 10.41 -7.23
C THR A 92 0.32 9.76 -7.99
N VAL A 93 1.48 10.41 -7.99
CA VAL A 93 2.71 9.87 -8.54
C VAL A 93 3.63 9.51 -7.38
N MET A 94 4.05 8.25 -7.34
CA MET A 94 4.90 7.72 -6.28
C MET A 94 5.95 6.78 -6.85
N THR A 95 6.98 6.49 -6.07
CA THR A 95 8.02 5.52 -6.44
C THR A 95 7.44 4.12 -6.57
N LYS A 96 7.79 3.40 -7.63
CA LYS A 96 7.53 1.96 -7.73
C LYS A 96 8.49 1.20 -6.83
N LEU A 97 7.95 0.44 -5.88
CA LEU A 97 8.75 -0.49 -5.09
C LEU A 97 9.18 -1.72 -5.91
N PRO A 98 10.35 -2.31 -5.63
CA PRO A 98 10.78 -3.54 -6.28
C PRO A 98 9.96 -4.74 -5.77
N GLY A 99 9.97 -5.80 -6.58
CA GLY A 99 9.35 -7.08 -6.24
C GLY A 99 7.93 -7.25 -6.75
N ASP A 100 7.39 -8.45 -6.51
CA ASP A 100 6.06 -8.85 -6.94
C ASP A 100 5.12 -8.99 -5.74
N ALA A 101 3.83 -8.70 -5.96
CA ALA A 101 2.80 -8.96 -4.96
C ALA A 101 2.72 -10.44 -4.61
N LEU A 102 2.54 -10.73 -3.32
CA LEU A 102 2.48 -12.08 -2.78
C LEU A 102 1.14 -12.78 -3.06
N TRP A 103 0.11 -12.02 -3.45
CA TRP A 103 -1.21 -12.56 -3.83
C TRP A 103 -1.11 -13.66 -4.89
N GLY A 104 -1.74 -14.80 -4.62
CA GLY A 104 -1.71 -15.98 -5.50
C GLY A 104 -0.37 -16.74 -5.54
N ARG A 105 0.73 -16.17 -5.04
CA ARG A 105 2.07 -16.78 -5.09
C ARG A 105 2.53 -17.34 -3.76
N PHE A 106 2.27 -16.65 -2.66
CA PHE A 106 2.81 -16.99 -1.34
C PHE A 106 2.49 -18.43 -0.93
N TRP A 107 1.24 -18.86 -1.08
CA TRP A 107 0.81 -20.22 -0.73
C TRP A 107 0.91 -21.23 -1.88
N SER A 108 1.33 -20.79 -3.06
CA SER A 108 1.55 -21.68 -4.21
C SER A 108 2.87 -22.45 -4.07
N PRO A 109 3.11 -23.45 -4.93
CA PRO A 109 4.41 -24.14 -5.00
C PRO A 109 5.61 -23.23 -5.36
N THR A 110 5.38 -21.96 -5.70
CA THR A 110 6.43 -20.97 -6.01
C THR A 110 7.41 -20.79 -4.85
N TYR A 111 6.93 -20.84 -3.60
CA TYR A 111 7.77 -20.65 -2.41
C TYR A 111 7.77 -21.87 -1.50
N THR A 112 8.97 -22.29 -1.10
CA THR A 112 9.15 -23.35 -0.09
C THR A 112 8.73 -22.87 1.30
N ALA A 113 8.64 -23.79 2.26
CA ALA A 113 8.33 -23.42 3.64
C ALA A 113 9.37 -22.46 4.23
N GLU A 114 10.65 -22.69 3.93
CA GLU A 114 11.78 -21.89 4.39
C GLU A 114 11.75 -20.49 3.77
N GLN A 115 11.46 -20.39 2.46
CA GLN A 115 11.30 -19.09 1.79
C GLN A 115 10.11 -18.31 2.33
N ARG A 116 8.99 -18.97 2.63
CA ARG A 116 7.84 -18.31 3.28
C ARG A 116 8.19 -17.80 4.66
N GLN A 117 8.92 -18.58 5.45
CA GLN A 117 9.40 -18.14 6.76
C GLN A 117 10.33 -16.93 6.64
N GLU A 118 11.24 -16.93 5.67
CA GLU A 118 12.11 -15.79 5.38
C GLU A 118 11.29 -14.54 5.01
N ILE A 119 10.36 -14.67 4.07
CA ILE A 119 9.48 -13.58 3.64
C ILE A 119 8.72 -13.02 4.84
N SER A 120 8.14 -13.87 5.69
CA SER A 120 7.43 -13.46 6.90
C SER A 120 8.33 -12.65 7.86
N GLN A 121 9.58 -13.05 8.06
CA GLN A 121 10.52 -12.30 8.90
C GLN A 121 10.87 -10.94 8.31
N HIS A 122 11.08 -10.85 6.98
CA HIS A 122 11.35 -9.58 6.31
C HIS A 122 10.13 -8.67 6.27
N PHE A 123 8.93 -9.24 6.14
CA PHE A 123 7.67 -8.51 6.24
C PHE A 123 7.49 -7.89 7.62
N LEU A 124 7.75 -8.63 8.71
CA LEU A 124 7.63 -8.08 10.07
C LEU A 124 8.56 -6.87 10.29
N ARG A 125 9.77 -6.89 9.73
CA ARG A 125 10.68 -5.73 9.75
C ARG A 125 10.13 -4.55 8.95
N ALA A 126 9.56 -4.81 7.78
CA ALA A 126 8.90 -3.79 6.97
C ALA A 126 7.73 -3.16 7.75
N LEU A 127 6.85 -3.97 8.33
CA LEU A 127 5.72 -3.51 9.14
C LEU A 127 6.19 -2.72 10.37
N GLN A 128 7.23 -3.18 11.05
CA GLN A 128 7.82 -2.45 12.17
C GLN A 128 8.31 -1.06 11.75
N SER A 129 8.96 -0.95 10.59
CA SER A 129 9.43 0.33 10.07
C SER A 129 8.29 1.31 9.75
N VAL A 130 7.14 0.79 9.30
CA VAL A 130 5.94 1.58 9.03
C VAL A 130 5.33 2.07 10.34
N ARG A 131 5.19 1.18 11.33
CA ARG A 131 4.66 1.50 12.67
C ARG A 131 5.54 2.49 13.43
N ALA A 132 6.85 2.43 13.24
CA ALA A 132 7.79 3.40 13.81
C ALA A 132 7.52 4.85 13.33
N LEU A 133 6.82 5.01 12.20
CA LEU A 133 6.39 6.31 11.66
C LEU A 133 4.96 6.68 12.09
N GLY A 134 4.40 5.97 13.06
CA GLY A 134 3.06 6.22 13.58
C GLY A 134 1.94 5.80 12.62
N VAL A 135 2.20 4.88 11.70
CA VAL A 135 1.20 4.40 10.73
C VAL A 135 0.86 2.92 10.99
N GLU A 136 -0.42 2.64 11.21
CA GLU A 136 -0.95 1.27 11.35
C GLU A 136 -1.83 0.93 10.13
N PRO A 137 -1.35 0.11 9.17
CA PRO A 137 -2.15 -0.27 8.02
C PRO A 137 -3.36 -1.11 8.44
N LYS A 138 -4.51 -0.91 7.80
CA LYS A 138 -5.74 -1.67 8.07
C LYS A 138 -6.16 -2.58 6.92
N ASP A 139 -5.75 -2.28 5.70
CA ASP A 139 -5.97 -3.15 4.55
C ASP A 139 -4.89 -4.25 4.49
N CYS A 140 -4.94 -5.15 5.47
CA CYS A 140 -3.98 -6.22 5.64
C CYS A 140 -4.29 -7.37 4.67
N ALA A 141 -3.57 -7.44 3.56
CA ALA A 141 -3.73 -8.49 2.57
C ALA A 141 -2.44 -8.76 1.79
N LEU A 142 -2.29 -10.01 1.31
CA LEU A 142 -1.14 -10.41 0.48
C LEU A 142 -1.00 -9.61 -0.83
N ARG A 143 -2.06 -8.97 -1.33
CA ARG A 143 -1.99 -8.09 -2.51
C ARG A 143 -1.20 -6.80 -2.23
N ASN A 144 -1.14 -6.40 -0.96
CA ASN A 144 -0.48 -5.20 -0.47
C ASN A 144 0.94 -5.48 0.07
N VAL A 145 1.42 -6.72 -0.06
CA VAL A 145 2.77 -7.12 0.32
C VAL A 145 3.56 -7.53 -0.90
N LEU A 146 4.67 -6.84 -1.14
CA LEU A 146 5.61 -7.11 -2.21
C LEU A 146 6.81 -7.89 -1.69
N TRP A 147 7.34 -8.83 -2.47
CA TRP A 147 8.61 -9.49 -2.19
C TRP A 147 9.59 -9.33 -3.34
N ALA A 148 10.75 -8.74 -3.04
CA ALA A 148 11.85 -8.55 -3.97
C ALA A 148 12.98 -9.54 -3.63
N ALA A 149 12.93 -10.73 -4.26
CA ALA A 149 13.85 -11.83 -3.98
C ALA A 149 15.33 -11.44 -4.08
N ASP A 150 15.72 -10.69 -5.12
CA ASP A 150 17.12 -10.27 -5.36
C ASP A 150 17.69 -9.45 -4.21
N SER A 151 16.84 -8.62 -3.59
CA SER A 151 17.22 -7.73 -2.49
C SER A 151 16.83 -8.25 -1.11
N ARG A 152 16.15 -9.41 -1.06
CA ARG A 152 15.55 -10.01 0.14
C ARG A 152 14.78 -8.97 0.96
N ARG A 153 13.85 -8.28 0.30
CA ARG A 153 13.11 -7.15 0.91
C ARG A 153 11.62 -7.27 0.69
N CYS A 154 10.87 -6.99 1.75
CA CYS A 154 9.43 -6.76 1.66
C CYS A 154 9.11 -5.27 1.46
N GLY A 155 8.12 -5.02 0.60
CA GLY A 155 7.44 -3.74 0.47
C GLY A 155 6.00 -3.86 0.96
N ILE A 156 5.46 -2.78 1.54
CA ILE A 156 4.05 -2.64 1.88
C ILE A 156 3.50 -1.47 1.06
N ILE A 157 2.34 -1.66 0.43
CA ILE A 157 1.67 -0.67 -0.41
C ILE A 157 0.22 -0.48 0.02
N ASP A 158 -0.47 0.46 -0.62
CA ASP A 158 -1.92 0.71 -0.46
C ASP A 158 -2.30 1.16 0.96
N PHE A 159 -2.03 2.45 1.25
CA PHE A 159 -2.25 3.07 2.57
C PHE A 159 -3.50 3.95 2.55
N GLU A 160 -4.54 3.55 1.83
CA GLU A 160 -5.80 4.30 1.81
C GLU A 160 -6.63 4.09 3.09
N LEU A 161 -6.34 3.02 3.85
CA LEU A 161 -6.92 2.69 5.15
C LEU A 161 -5.81 2.44 6.18
N TRP A 162 -5.58 3.41 7.07
CA TRP A 162 -4.64 3.30 8.20
C TRP A 162 -5.09 4.13 9.40
N ASP A 163 -4.62 3.75 10.59
CA ASP A 163 -4.80 4.51 11.84
C ASP A 163 -3.47 5.09 12.33
N GLU A 164 -3.55 6.20 13.08
CA GLU A 164 -2.42 6.70 13.84
C GLU A 164 -1.97 5.66 14.88
N CYS A 165 -0.71 5.26 14.79
CA CYS A 165 -0.11 4.25 15.64
C CYS A 165 0.73 4.94 16.73
N VAL A 166 0.47 4.63 18.00
CA VAL A 166 1.37 5.08 19.08
C VAL A 166 2.68 4.30 18.98
N THR A 167 3.83 4.97 19.12
CA THR A 167 5.18 4.39 18.94
C THR A 167 5.44 3.13 19.77
N SER A 168 4.74 2.93 20.89
CA SER A 168 4.80 1.71 21.71
C SER A 168 4.36 0.44 20.96
N HIS A 169 3.51 0.55 19.93
CA HIS A 169 3.10 -0.58 19.10
C HIS A 169 4.18 -1.04 18.10
N ALA A 170 5.16 -0.18 17.77
CA ALA A 170 6.30 -0.56 16.95
C ALA A 170 7.24 -1.54 17.69
N SER A 171 7.35 -1.44 19.02
CA SER A 171 8.08 -2.40 19.86
C SER A 171 7.33 -3.73 20.07
N ALA A 172 5.99 -3.73 19.90
CA ALA A 172 5.16 -4.91 20.18
C ALA A 172 5.42 -6.09 19.24
N LEU A 173 6.01 -5.87 18.07
CA LEU A 173 6.40 -6.93 17.13
C LEU A 173 7.60 -7.78 17.60
N SER A 174 8.20 -7.43 18.73
CA SER A 174 9.26 -8.21 19.38
C SER A 174 8.71 -9.34 20.26
N ASP A 175 7.39 -9.35 20.52
CA ASP A 175 6.69 -10.46 21.16
C ASP A 175 6.23 -11.46 20.10
N ASP A 176 6.71 -12.70 20.19
CA ASP A 176 6.40 -13.79 19.25
C ASP A 176 4.88 -13.99 19.08
N GLY A 177 4.09 -13.79 20.13
CA GLY A 177 2.63 -13.90 20.06
C GLY A 177 1.98 -12.80 19.20
N GLN A 178 2.51 -11.58 19.26
CA GLN A 178 2.03 -10.48 18.43
C GLN A 178 2.51 -10.60 16.98
N ALA A 179 3.75 -11.04 16.77
CA ALA A 179 4.30 -11.29 15.44
C ALA A 179 3.44 -12.31 14.66
N GLU A 180 3.10 -13.43 15.31
CA GLU A 180 2.24 -14.47 14.70
C GLU A 180 0.84 -13.94 14.35
N LEU A 181 0.20 -13.18 15.25
CA LEU A 181 -1.10 -12.56 14.98
C LEU A 181 -1.07 -11.64 13.76
N GLN A 182 0.02 -10.88 13.61
CA GLN A 182 0.21 -9.99 12.46
C GLN A 182 0.40 -10.78 11.18
N LEU A 183 1.24 -11.83 11.19
CA LEU A 183 1.38 -12.70 10.03
C LEU A 183 0.03 -13.34 9.62
N GLN A 184 -0.79 -13.74 10.59
CA GLN A 184 -2.13 -14.27 10.32
C GLN A 184 -3.06 -13.20 9.72
N GLN A 185 -3.05 -11.99 10.26
CA GLN A 185 -3.88 -10.89 9.77
C GLN A 185 -3.55 -10.52 8.31
N TRP A 186 -2.28 -10.57 7.92
CA TRP A 186 -1.83 -10.29 6.57
C TRP A 186 -1.90 -11.51 5.62
N GLY A 187 -2.26 -12.69 6.14
CA GLY A 187 -2.34 -13.94 5.37
C GLY A 187 -0.99 -14.61 5.09
N LEU A 188 0.06 -14.23 5.82
CA LEU A 188 1.41 -14.80 5.78
C LEU A 188 1.60 -16.00 6.73
N ALA A 189 0.66 -16.21 7.65
CA ALA A 189 0.55 -17.41 8.47
C ALA A 189 -0.87 -17.96 8.42
N ARG A 190 -1.00 -19.29 8.57
CA ARG A 190 -2.31 -19.93 8.68
C ARG A 190 -2.80 -19.78 10.10
N ARG A 191 -4.07 -19.43 10.26
CA ARG A 191 -4.73 -19.60 11.55
C ARG A 191 -4.93 -21.08 11.83
N PRO A 192 -4.68 -21.56 13.06
CA PRO A 192 -5.19 -22.85 13.50
C PRO A 192 -6.71 -22.90 13.29
N ALA A 193 -7.25 -24.09 13.02
CA ALA A 193 -8.69 -24.25 13.03
C ALA A 193 -9.22 -23.86 14.41
N SER A 194 -10.11 -22.87 14.47
CA SER A 194 -10.76 -22.50 15.73
C SER A 194 -11.62 -23.69 16.16
N ASN A 195 -11.36 -24.22 17.35
CA ASN A 195 -12.25 -25.20 17.97
C ASN A 195 -13.61 -24.58 18.33
N ASN A 196 -13.69 -23.24 18.39
CA ASN A 196 -14.76 -22.50 19.06
C ASN A 196 -15.21 -21.26 18.26
N TRP A 197 -16.21 -21.42 17.38
CA TRP A 197 -16.70 -20.39 16.44
C TRP A 197 -17.13 -19.05 17.09
N TRP A 198 -17.51 -19.04 18.37
CA TRP A 198 -17.92 -17.83 19.10
C TRP A 198 -16.75 -16.95 19.54
N GLN A 199 -15.55 -17.50 19.74
CA GLN A 199 -14.36 -16.71 20.05
C GLN A 199 -13.89 -15.90 18.82
N GLU A 200 -14.07 -16.45 17.62
CA GLU A 200 -13.84 -15.73 16.37
C GLU A 200 -14.87 -14.60 16.16
N TRP A 201 -16.14 -14.85 16.50
CA TRP A 201 -17.22 -13.87 16.42
C TRP A 201 -16.98 -12.61 17.26
N PHE A 202 -16.50 -12.75 18.51
CA PHE A 202 -16.23 -11.59 19.38
C PHE A 202 -14.96 -10.81 19.00
N ARG A 203 -14.01 -11.42 18.29
CA ARG A 203 -12.79 -10.73 17.83
C ARG A 203 -13.01 -9.84 16.62
N HIS A 204 -14.09 -10.02 15.86
CA HIS A 204 -14.40 -9.23 14.65
C HIS A 204 -15.38 -8.07 14.90
N MET A 205 -15.82 -7.88 16.16
CA MET A 205 -16.70 -6.79 16.58
C MET A 205 -16.00 -5.68 17.40
N ARG A 206 -14.68 -5.53 17.26
CA ARG A 206 -13.92 -4.41 17.86
C ARG A 206 -13.27 -3.55 16.81
#